data_AF-A0A7C2T4K4-F1
#
_entry.id   AF-A0A7C2T4K4-F1
#
_cell.length_a   1.000
_cell.length_b   1.000
_cell.length_c   1.000
_cell.angle_alpha   90.00
_cell.angle_beta   90.00
_cell.angle_gamma   90.00
#
_symmetry.space_group_name_H-M   'P 1'
#
loop_
_entity.id
_entity.type
_entity.pdbx_description
1 polymer ?
#
loop_
_entity_poly.entity_id
_entity_poly.type
_entity_poly.pdbx_seq_one_letter_code
_entity_poly.pdbx_strand_id
1 'polypeptide(L)'
;MSQAAAAETVTAADKLKAAAQRRKQRLGEVVSVNGSHALVMLDEDRPDLDRVHRPQLGAILSIDTGACIVLGLVSAMSVPAPSLDSAGKDLRIIELELIGEFTKPTQKTPARFRRGVSTYPTLHDEVQLAAREELAALFAANGSASIRIGVVKQDVAIPATVSVNELFSRHCAILGTTGAGKSCAITLMLSAVLQRYRNGHVVILDPHNEYSHCFGQDAVVFDTSSLTLPFWMLTFEELVEILYPGRVNCAEEIEILADIIPQAKRMNIGAAASGAKLMADRRDAATITVDTPIPYRISELLTLIDKTLGSLENARATGPYKRLRARLHGIGQDARYGFMFGSLTVQDTMSEFLSQLFRIPVEGSPVSIIELGGLPVEVAQVIVSVVARLAFEFGLWSHGAAPIALVVEDAHRYAPAKENVGFAPTRKALVRIAKEGRKVGVSLWVASQRPTELDGTILSQCNTIFAMRLANQADQEALRAAVPDASTSLLSCLPSLGLGEAIAVGEGVPLPTRIRFDALPREAVPRSLTASFTDGWSVDVDDKNFIARIVEQWRAQKLLLPDV
;
A
#
# COMPACT_ATOMS: atom_id res chain seq x y z
N MET A 1 64.75 -2.91 -15.91
CA MET A 1 64.71 -4.07 -15.01
C MET A 1 63.99 -3.61 -13.74
N SER A 2 62.66 -3.73 -13.72
CA SER A 2 61.91 -4.89 -13.22
C SER A 2 62.02 -5.00 -11.69
N GLN A 3 61.02 -4.47 -10.99
CA GLN A 3 60.32 -5.18 -9.93
C GLN A 3 59.01 -4.45 -9.61
N ALA A 4 57.91 -5.03 -10.12
CA ALA A 4 56.56 -4.70 -9.75
C ALA A 4 56.29 -5.20 -8.33
N ALA A 5 55.88 -4.30 -7.44
CA ALA A 5 55.33 -4.68 -6.15
C ALA A 5 53.92 -5.24 -6.37
N ALA A 6 53.80 -6.57 -6.29
CA ALA A 6 52.54 -7.28 -6.28
C ALA A 6 51.76 -6.89 -5.01
N ALA A 7 50.74 -6.05 -5.16
CA ALA A 7 49.71 -5.88 -4.16
C ALA A 7 48.82 -7.13 -4.21
N GLU A 8 48.92 -7.99 -3.20
CA GLU A 8 48.05 -9.15 -3.03
C GLU A 8 46.58 -8.71 -2.96
N THR A 9 45.83 -9.00 -4.02
CA THR A 9 44.37 -8.92 -4.03
C THR A 9 43.82 -10.02 -3.12
N VAL A 10 43.60 -9.68 -1.85
CA VAL A 10 42.89 -10.53 -0.88
C VAL A 10 41.47 -10.77 -1.40
N THR A 11 41.16 -12.02 -1.75
CA THR A 11 39.86 -12.39 -2.32
C THR A 11 38.77 -12.39 -1.24
N ALA A 12 37.49 -12.27 -1.64
CA ALA A 12 36.35 -12.37 -0.71
C ALA A 12 36.34 -13.70 0.08
N ALA A 13 36.93 -14.76 -0.49
CA ALA A 13 37.10 -16.06 0.17
C ALA A 13 38.16 -16.04 1.29
N ASP A 14 39.21 -15.23 1.16
CA ASP A 14 40.24 -15.06 2.19
C ASP A 14 39.75 -14.21 3.36
N LYS A 15 38.88 -13.23 3.08
CA LYS A 15 38.15 -12.49 4.13
C LYS A 15 37.16 -13.38 4.89
N LEU A 16 36.50 -14.32 4.22
CA LEU A 16 35.63 -15.34 4.85
C LEU A 16 36.42 -16.33 5.72
N LYS A 17 37.62 -16.75 5.29
CA LYS A 17 38.50 -17.62 6.11
C LYS A 17 39.08 -16.91 7.33
N ALA A 18 39.51 -15.66 7.20
CA ALA A 18 39.99 -14.86 8.32
C ALA A 18 38.85 -14.49 9.30
N ALA A 19 37.63 -14.29 8.81
CA ALA A 19 36.43 -14.07 9.64
C ALA A 19 36.01 -15.33 10.40
N ALA A 20 36.17 -16.52 9.82
CA ALA A 20 35.90 -17.80 10.49
C ALA A 20 36.82 -18.07 11.71
N GLN A 21 37.95 -17.38 11.82
CA GLN A 21 38.89 -17.49 12.96
C GLN A 21 38.63 -16.48 14.09
N ARG A 22 37.73 -15.50 13.93
CA ARG A 22 37.21 -14.74 15.07
C ARG A 22 36.18 -15.62 15.79
N ARG A 23 36.59 -16.21 16.91
CA ARG A 23 35.77 -17.08 17.76
C ARG A 23 34.48 -16.33 18.13
N LYS A 24 33.36 -16.70 17.50
CA LYS A 24 32.03 -16.17 17.82
C LYS A 24 31.77 -16.33 19.31
N GLN A 25 31.17 -15.33 19.93
CA GLN A 25 30.93 -15.36 21.37
C GLN A 25 29.76 -16.31 21.66
N ARG A 26 30.09 -17.46 22.28
CA ARG A 26 29.09 -18.40 22.82
C ARG A 26 28.22 -17.68 23.85
N LEU A 27 26.91 -17.80 23.67
CA LEU A 27 25.89 -17.28 24.57
C LEU A 27 25.30 -18.36 25.47
N GLY A 28 25.23 -19.60 24.99
CA GLY A 28 24.58 -20.69 25.70
C GLY A 28 24.42 -21.93 24.84
N GLU A 29 23.51 -22.81 25.26
CA GLU A 29 23.22 -24.06 24.57
C GLU A 29 21.72 -24.35 24.49
N VAL A 30 21.33 -25.11 23.48
CA VAL A 30 19.95 -25.57 23.29
C VAL A 30 19.61 -26.62 24.35
N VAL A 31 18.54 -26.37 25.12
CA VAL A 31 18.05 -27.29 26.16
C VAL A 31 16.69 -27.89 25.85
N SER A 32 15.99 -27.37 24.84
CA SER A 32 14.74 -27.95 24.34
C SER A 32 14.48 -27.48 22.91
N VAL A 33 13.83 -28.31 22.11
CA VAL A 33 13.36 -27.97 20.76
C VAL A 33 11.94 -28.50 20.60
N ASN A 34 11.01 -27.62 20.24
CA ASN A 34 9.61 -27.95 20.02
C ASN A 34 9.11 -27.28 18.73
N GLY A 35 9.07 -28.07 17.65
CA GLY A 35 8.63 -27.58 16.34
C GLY A 35 9.48 -26.38 15.90
N SER A 36 8.84 -25.23 15.68
CA SER A 36 9.49 -23.97 15.29
C SER A 36 10.22 -23.25 16.42
N HIS A 37 10.23 -23.78 17.65
CA HIS A 37 10.83 -23.12 18.80
C HIS A 37 12.00 -23.90 19.40
N ALA A 38 12.98 -23.20 19.95
CA ALA A 38 14.06 -23.76 20.74
C ALA A 38 14.24 -22.98 22.05
N LEU A 39 14.48 -23.66 23.16
CA LEU A 39 14.88 -23.04 24.42
C LEU A 39 16.39 -23.07 24.54
N VAL A 40 16.97 -21.93 24.88
CA VAL A 40 18.41 -21.75 25.06
C VAL A 40 18.66 -21.38 26.51
N MET A 41 19.48 -22.17 27.18
CA MET A 41 20.01 -21.84 28.49
C MET A 41 21.24 -20.97 28.31
N LEU A 42 21.21 -19.75 28.84
CA LEU A 42 22.35 -18.84 28.77
C LEU A 42 23.47 -19.29 29.71
N ASP A 43 24.71 -19.06 29.28
CA ASP A 43 25.87 -19.24 30.13
C ASP A 43 25.83 -18.28 31.34
N GLU A 44 26.49 -18.68 32.42
CA GLU A 44 26.62 -17.86 33.64
C GLU A 44 27.28 -16.50 33.36
N ASP A 45 27.03 -15.53 34.26
CA ASP A 45 27.46 -14.14 34.07
C ASP A 45 28.93 -14.05 33.67
N ARG A 46 29.17 -13.55 32.47
CA ARG A 46 30.44 -12.94 32.13
C ARG A 46 30.32 -11.47 32.52
N PRO A 47 30.97 -11.02 33.61
CA PRO A 47 30.92 -9.63 34.06
C PRO A 47 31.42 -8.64 32.98
N ASP A 48 32.12 -9.13 31.96
CA ASP A 48 32.68 -8.35 30.85
C ASP A 48 31.74 -8.22 29.62
N LEU A 49 30.53 -8.78 29.65
CA LEU A 49 29.53 -8.51 28.61
C LEU A 49 28.89 -7.15 28.88
N ASP A 50 29.45 -6.10 28.26
CA ASP A 50 28.81 -4.78 28.16
C ASP A 50 27.30 -4.96 27.91
N ARG A 51 26.45 -4.13 28.55
CA ARG A 51 24.99 -4.16 28.36
C ARG A 51 24.57 -4.15 26.87
N VAL A 52 25.44 -3.62 26.00
CA VAL A 52 25.28 -3.54 24.55
C VAL A 52 25.31 -4.91 23.85
N HIS A 53 26.00 -5.91 24.43
CA HIS A 53 26.20 -7.24 23.82
C HIS A 53 25.25 -8.32 24.36
N ARG A 54 24.33 -7.96 25.27
CA ARG A 54 23.31 -8.89 25.76
C ARG A 54 22.20 -9.03 24.71
N PRO A 55 21.75 -10.25 24.39
CA PRO A 55 20.65 -10.45 23.46
C PRO A 55 19.39 -9.76 23.98
N GLN A 56 18.66 -9.12 23.07
CA GLN A 56 17.39 -8.45 23.33
C GLN A 56 16.26 -9.19 22.60
N LEU A 57 15.01 -8.89 22.96
CA LEU A 57 13.85 -9.37 22.21
C LEU A 57 13.95 -8.96 20.73
N GLY A 58 13.80 -9.94 19.84
CA GLY A 58 13.98 -9.78 18.40
C GLY A 58 15.44 -9.76 17.92
N ALA A 59 16.42 -10.04 18.78
CA ALA A 59 17.79 -10.30 18.34
C ALA A 59 17.85 -11.62 17.55
N ILE A 60 18.79 -11.69 16.60
CA ILE A 60 18.99 -12.87 15.76
C ILE A 60 20.20 -13.63 16.29
N LEU A 61 19.97 -14.88 16.70
CA LEU A 61 21.00 -15.80 17.16
C LEU A 61 21.27 -16.86 16.08
N SER A 62 22.50 -17.37 16.04
CA SER A 62 22.91 -18.48 15.19
C SER A 62 23.14 -19.73 16.03
N ILE A 63 22.64 -20.86 15.56
CA ILE A 63 22.82 -22.19 16.13
C ILE A 63 23.59 -23.04 15.11
N ASP A 64 24.76 -23.54 15.49
CA ASP A 64 25.54 -24.44 14.62
C ASP A 64 25.07 -25.88 14.81
N THR A 65 24.35 -26.43 13.82
CA THR A 65 23.83 -27.81 13.84
C THR A 65 24.83 -28.81 13.22
N GLY A 66 26.07 -28.38 12.97
CA GLY A 66 27.08 -29.14 12.27
C GLY A 66 26.91 -29.07 10.74
N ALA A 67 25.72 -29.39 10.22
CA ALA A 67 25.43 -29.41 8.78
C ALA A 67 25.12 -28.01 8.20
N CYS A 68 24.40 -27.18 8.94
CA CYS A 68 24.03 -25.82 8.56
C CYS A 68 24.15 -24.88 9.76
N ILE A 69 23.92 -23.59 9.52
CA ILE A 69 23.78 -22.59 10.58
C ILE A 69 22.32 -22.18 10.61
N VAL A 70 21.60 -22.55 11.66
CA VAL A 70 20.20 -22.19 11.85
C VAL A 70 20.11 -20.81 12.51
N LEU A 71 19.23 -19.95 12.01
CA LEU A 71 18.94 -18.66 12.60
C LEU A 71 17.66 -18.71 13.42
N GLY A 72 17.75 -18.23 14.66
CA GLY A 72 16.62 -18.08 15.57
C GLY A 72 16.43 -16.63 15.99
N LEU A 73 15.18 -16.21 16.10
CA LEU A 73 14.79 -14.92 16.65
C LEU A 73 14.49 -15.06 18.13
N VAL A 74 15.01 -14.17 18.97
CA VAL A 74 14.64 -14.11 20.39
C VAL A 74 13.16 -13.71 20.52
N SER A 75 12.30 -14.64 20.93
CA SER A 75 10.85 -14.45 21.06
C SER A 75 10.41 -14.20 22.51
N ALA A 76 11.17 -14.68 23.49
CA ALA A 76 10.96 -14.41 24.91
C ALA A 76 12.24 -14.61 25.71
N MET A 77 12.29 -14.02 26.91
CA MET A 77 13.39 -14.17 27.86
C MET A 77 12.81 -14.28 29.26
N SER A 78 13.29 -15.24 30.06
CA SER A 78 12.76 -15.49 31.41
C SER A 78 13.82 -16.00 32.38
N VAL A 79 13.53 -15.81 33.67
CA VAL A 79 14.21 -16.47 34.79
C VAL A 79 13.15 -17.28 35.52
N PRO A 80 12.96 -18.58 35.19
CA PRO A 80 11.82 -19.35 35.68
C PRO A 80 11.80 -19.54 37.20
N ALA A 81 12.97 -19.59 37.81
CA ALA A 81 13.16 -19.73 39.25
C ALA A 81 14.20 -18.70 39.73
N PRO A 82 13.78 -17.44 39.98
CA PRO A 82 14.70 -16.41 40.47
C PRO A 82 15.17 -16.79 41.87
N SER A 83 16.48 -16.79 42.09
CA SER A 83 17.03 -17.03 43.42
C SER A 83 16.70 -15.86 44.35
N LEU A 84 16.28 -16.18 45.58
CA LEU A 84 16.03 -15.17 46.62
C LEU A 84 17.33 -14.62 47.21
N ASP A 85 18.44 -15.36 47.05
CA ASP A 85 19.75 -15.00 47.55
C ASP A 85 20.67 -14.60 46.37
N SER A 86 21.43 -13.51 46.51
CA SER A 86 22.42 -13.10 45.50
C SER A 86 23.57 -14.10 45.27
N ALA A 87 23.56 -15.22 46.02
CA ALA A 87 24.51 -16.32 45.92
C ALA A 87 24.01 -17.48 45.04
N GLY A 88 22.70 -17.56 44.76
CA GLY A 88 22.14 -18.58 43.89
C GLY A 88 22.31 -18.22 42.42
N LYS A 89 22.60 -19.23 41.59
CA LYS A 89 22.74 -19.06 40.15
C LYS A 89 21.37 -19.04 39.49
N ASP A 90 20.96 -17.89 39.00
CA ASP A 90 19.70 -17.76 38.25
C ASP A 90 19.77 -18.53 36.94
N LEU A 91 18.79 -19.43 36.73
CA LEU A 91 18.61 -20.08 35.45
C LEU A 91 17.99 -19.08 34.47
N ARG A 92 18.75 -18.69 33.44
CA ARG A 92 18.31 -17.74 32.42
C ARG A 92 17.99 -18.46 31.12
N ILE A 93 16.76 -18.33 30.66
CA ILE A 93 16.27 -19.00 29.45
C ILE A 93 15.89 -17.94 28.41
N ILE A 94 16.29 -18.21 27.17
CA ILE A 94 15.82 -17.53 25.98
C ILE A 94 14.98 -18.49 25.16
N GLU A 95 13.82 -18.04 24.70
CA GLU A 95 13.04 -18.73 23.69
C GLU A 95 13.44 -18.18 22.31
N LEU A 96 13.79 -19.09 21.41
CA LEU A 96 14.08 -18.81 20.02
C LEU A 96 12.96 -19.32 19.13
N GLU A 97 12.57 -18.51 18.17
CA GLU A 97 11.73 -18.89 17.05
C GLU A 97 12.61 -19.10 15.81
N LEU A 98 12.63 -20.31 15.28
CA LEU A 98 13.50 -20.72 14.19
C LEU A 98 12.99 -20.15 12.86
N ILE A 99 13.79 -19.29 12.21
CA ILE A 99 13.37 -18.55 11.01
C ILE A 99 13.86 -19.20 9.72
N GLY A 100 15.10 -19.68 9.73
CA GLY A 100 15.76 -20.15 8.52
C GLY A 100 17.16 -20.67 8.76
N GLU A 101 17.87 -21.00 7.69
CA GLU A 101 19.22 -21.54 7.76
C GLU A 101 20.14 -21.00 6.66
N PHE A 102 21.43 -20.97 6.97
CA PHE A 102 22.51 -20.82 6.01
C PHE A 102 23.17 -22.16 5.73
N THR A 103 23.31 -22.50 4.45
CA THR A 103 24.20 -23.59 4.05
C THR A 103 25.66 -23.19 4.32
N LYS A 104 26.45 -24.05 4.95
CA LYS A 104 27.88 -23.79 5.14
C LYS A 104 28.56 -23.63 3.78
N PRO A 105 29.40 -22.60 3.59
CA PRO A 105 30.06 -22.36 2.31
C PRO A 105 31.01 -23.53 1.98
N THR A 106 30.98 -24.00 0.74
CA THR A 106 31.95 -24.97 0.21
C THR A 106 32.91 -24.27 -0.76
N GLN A 107 34.00 -24.93 -1.18
CA GLN A 107 34.93 -24.35 -2.15
C GLN A 107 34.26 -23.95 -3.49
N LYS A 108 33.11 -24.53 -3.83
CA LYS A 108 32.40 -24.29 -5.09
C LYS A 108 31.10 -23.50 -4.95
N THR A 109 30.55 -23.38 -3.74
CA THR A 109 29.22 -22.81 -3.54
C THR A 109 29.23 -21.84 -2.35
N PRO A 110 28.87 -20.56 -2.54
CA PRO A 110 28.78 -19.60 -1.45
C PRO A 110 27.64 -19.97 -0.49
N ALA A 111 27.73 -19.47 0.75
CA ALA A 111 26.64 -19.60 1.71
C ALA A 111 25.36 -18.95 1.17
N ARG A 112 24.24 -19.66 1.24
CA ARG A 112 22.95 -19.17 0.79
C ARG A 112 21.95 -19.29 1.91
N PHE A 113 21.23 -18.21 2.17
CA PHE A 113 20.10 -18.23 3.09
C PHE A 113 18.91 -18.96 2.47
N ARG A 114 18.23 -19.75 3.28
CA ARG A 114 16.91 -20.32 2.96
C ARG A 114 15.99 -20.07 4.15
N ARG A 115 14.74 -19.72 3.83
CA ARG A 115 13.67 -19.69 4.82
C ARG A 115 13.27 -21.11 5.20
N GLY A 116 12.92 -21.28 6.47
CA GLY A 116 12.66 -22.59 7.06
C GLY A 116 13.95 -23.34 7.40
N VAL A 117 13.79 -24.33 8.26
CA VAL A 117 14.89 -25.13 8.79
C VAL A 117 14.77 -26.54 8.24
N SER A 118 15.83 -27.04 7.60
CA SER A 118 15.86 -28.42 7.09
C SER A 118 16.41 -29.40 8.12
N THR A 119 17.36 -28.92 8.94
CA THR A 119 17.97 -29.68 10.03
C THR A 119 17.69 -28.95 11.34
N TYR A 120 16.76 -29.49 12.14
CA TYR A 120 16.44 -28.90 13.44
C TYR A 120 17.64 -28.99 14.39
N PRO A 121 17.86 -27.96 15.24
CA PRO A 121 18.83 -28.04 16.31
C PRO A 121 18.58 -29.24 17.23
N THR A 122 19.66 -29.74 17.84
CA THR A 122 19.61 -30.78 18.86
C THR A 122 20.01 -30.24 20.23
N LEU A 123 19.75 -31.03 21.27
CA LEU A 123 20.16 -30.66 22.62
C LEU A 123 21.69 -30.47 22.67
N HIS A 124 22.10 -29.45 23.40
CA HIS A 124 23.49 -29.00 23.58
C HIS A 124 24.15 -28.36 22.35
N ASP A 125 23.43 -28.15 21.25
CA ASP A 125 23.93 -27.33 20.14
C ASP A 125 24.28 -25.92 20.65
N GLU A 126 25.43 -25.41 20.24
CA GLU A 126 25.92 -24.11 20.71
C GLU A 126 25.16 -22.95 20.06
N VAL A 127 24.81 -21.97 20.89
CA VAL A 127 24.10 -20.76 20.47
C VAL A 127 25.01 -19.55 20.60
N GLN A 128 25.05 -18.72 19.55
CA GLN A 128 25.93 -17.57 19.42
C GLN A 128 25.17 -16.37 18.84
N LEU A 129 25.67 -15.16 19.03
CA LEU A 129 25.17 -13.99 18.28
C LEU A 129 25.45 -14.18 16.79
N ALA A 130 24.47 -13.88 15.94
CA ALA A 130 24.66 -13.92 14.49
C ALA A 130 25.76 -12.93 14.09
N ALA A 131 26.71 -13.37 13.27
CA ALA A 131 27.80 -12.52 12.82
C ALA A 131 27.33 -11.48 11.80
N ARG A 132 28.03 -10.36 11.73
CA ARG A 132 27.69 -9.26 10.81
C ARG A 132 27.67 -9.73 9.35
N GLU A 133 28.55 -10.66 8.98
CA GLU A 133 28.63 -11.24 7.64
C GLU A 133 27.41 -12.11 7.32
N GLU A 134 26.90 -12.86 8.29
CA GLU A 134 25.70 -13.69 8.15
C GLU A 134 24.46 -12.82 7.98
N LEU A 135 24.36 -11.77 8.80
CA LEU A 135 23.29 -10.78 8.69
C LEU A 135 23.42 -10.00 7.37
N ALA A 136 24.61 -9.55 6.97
CA ALA A 136 24.80 -8.90 5.68
C ALA A 136 24.41 -9.82 4.50
N ALA A 137 24.78 -11.11 4.55
CA ALA A 137 24.41 -12.09 3.54
C ALA A 137 22.89 -12.35 3.49
N LEU A 138 22.22 -12.28 4.64
CA LEU A 138 20.76 -12.43 4.78
C LEU A 138 20.00 -11.32 4.05
N PHE A 139 20.46 -10.07 4.22
CA PHE A 139 19.87 -8.91 3.55
C PHE A 139 20.36 -8.73 2.11
N ALA A 140 21.51 -9.32 1.74
CA ALA A 140 21.98 -9.40 0.35
C ALA A 140 21.33 -10.54 -0.47
N ALA A 141 20.67 -11.51 0.19
CA ALA A 141 20.16 -12.74 -0.44
C ALA A 141 19.09 -12.52 -1.52
N ASN A 142 18.39 -11.37 -1.50
CA ASN A 142 17.38 -11.01 -2.50
C ASN A 142 17.98 -10.46 -3.81
N GLY A 143 19.31 -10.47 -3.96
CA GLY A 143 20.01 -10.12 -5.19
C GLY A 143 19.90 -8.64 -5.56
N SER A 144 20.13 -8.31 -6.82
CA SER A 144 20.17 -6.94 -7.33
C SER A 144 18.82 -6.22 -7.31
N ALA A 145 17.70 -6.89 -7.04
CA ALA A 145 16.36 -6.29 -7.06
C ALA A 145 15.87 -5.86 -5.67
N SER A 146 16.75 -5.82 -4.66
CA SER A 146 16.43 -5.26 -3.36
C SER A 146 16.79 -3.77 -3.27
N ILE A 147 16.02 -3.05 -2.46
CA ILE A 147 16.27 -1.66 -2.09
C ILE A 147 16.35 -1.55 -0.58
N ARG A 148 17.18 -0.61 -0.11
CA ARG A 148 17.25 -0.25 1.31
C ARG A 148 16.11 0.71 1.65
N ILE A 149 15.48 0.48 2.79
CA ILE A 149 14.39 1.32 3.34
C ILE A 149 14.66 1.79 4.77
N GLY A 150 15.79 1.39 5.36
CA GLY A 150 16.06 1.69 6.77
C GLY A 150 17.17 0.83 7.34
N VAL A 151 17.07 0.62 8.65
CA VAL A 151 17.98 -0.23 9.43
C VAL A 151 17.19 -1.16 10.35
N VAL A 152 17.78 -2.30 10.70
CA VAL A 152 17.25 -3.16 11.77
C VAL A 152 17.41 -2.41 13.10
N LYS A 153 16.37 -2.45 13.95
CA LYS A 153 16.35 -1.63 15.17
C LYS A 153 17.36 -2.13 16.21
N GLN A 154 17.53 -3.45 16.31
CA GLN A 154 18.44 -4.11 17.24
C GLN A 154 19.92 -3.85 16.88
N ASP A 155 20.22 -3.68 15.59
CA ASP A 155 21.57 -3.37 15.12
C ASP A 155 21.49 -2.44 13.88
N VAL A 156 21.81 -1.18 14.10
CA VAL A 156 21.77 -0.12 13.09
C VAL A 156 22.81 -0.29 11.97
N ALA A 157 23.80 -1.19 12.14
CA ALA A 157 24.75 -1.52 11.10
C ALA A 157 24.16 -2.44 10.02
N ILE A 158 22.99 -3.04 10.28
CA ILE A 158 22.30 -3.94 9.35
C ILE A 158 21.25 -3.15 8.56
N PRO A 159 21.38 -3.07 7.22
CA PRO A 159 20.39 -2.38 6.41
C PRO A 159 19.09 -3.19 6.37
N ALA A 160 17.96 -2.52 6.59
CA ALA A 160 16.66 -3.09 6.30
C ALA A 160 16.41 -2.96 4.79
N THR A 161 16.23 -4.10 4.11
CA THR A 161 16.03 -4.15 2.66
C THR A 161 14.75 -4.87 2.30
N VAL A 162 14.11 -4.44 1.21
CA VAL A 162 12.91 -5.07 0.66
C VAL A 162 13.16 -5.52 -0.77
N SER A 163 12.60 -6.67 -1.16
CA SER A 163 12.58 -7.14 -2.55
C SER A 163 11.51 -6.39 -3.32
N VAL A 164 11.90 -5.64 -4.37
CA VAL A 164 10.94 -4.88 -5.18
C VAL A 164 9.94 -5.81 -5.85
N ASN A 165 10.40 -6.92 -6.44
CA ASN A 165 9.48 -7.84 -7.12
C ASN A 165 8.45 -8.45 -6.16
N GLU A 166 8.86 -8.88 -4.97
CA GLU A 166 7.92 -9.48 -4.00
C GLU A 166 6.97 -8.42 -3.41
N LEU A 167 7.47 -7.20 -3.17
CA LEU A 167 6.68 -6.08 -2.66
C LEU A 167 5.57 -5.67 -3.62
N PHE A 168 5.85 -5.62 -4.93
CA PHE A 168 4.86 -5.22 -5.94
C PHE A 168 4.02 -6.40 -6.45
N SER A 169 4.59 -7.60 -6.63
CA SER A 169 3.83 -8.72 -7.22
C SER A 169 2.83 -9.37 -6.27
N ARG A 170 2.92 -9.12 -4.95
CA ARG A 170 2.08 -9.79 -3.93
C ARG A 170 1.44 -8.86 -2.91
N HIS A 171 1.22 -7.62 -3.33
CA HIS A 171 0.54 -6.59 -2.54
C HIS A 171 1.28 -6.22 -1.24
N CYS A 172 0.98 -5.04 -0.73
CA CYS A 172 1.64 -4.50 0.45
C CYS A 172 0.62 -3.84 1.38
N ALA A 173 0.71 -4.10 2.69
CA ALA A 173 -0.06 -3.37 3.69
C ALA A 173 0.85 -2.57 4.63
N ILE A 174 0.49 -1.32 4.87
CA ILE A 174 1.13 -0.43 5.85
C ILE A 174 0.09 -0.10 6.91
N LEU A 175 0.28 -0.63 8.12
CA LEU A 175 -0.74 -0.60 9.16
C LEU A 175 -0.24 0.15 10.38
N GLY A 176 -1.00 1.12 10.88
CA GLY A 176 -0.55 1.91 12.01
C GLY A 176 -1.47 3.06 12.38
N THR A 177 -1.44 3.44 13.65
CA THR A 177 -2.17 4.59 14.19
C THR A 177 -1.82 5.91 13.46
N THR A 178 -2.69 6.91 13.58
CA THR A 178 -2.42 8.26 13.07
C THR A 178 -1.11 8.79 13.67
N GLY A 179 -0.27 9.39 12.82
CA GLY A 179 1.04 9.88 13.24
C GLY A 179 2.10 8.80 13.49
N ALA A 180 1.86 7.51 13.16
CA ALA A 180 2.90 6.48 13.24
C ALA A 180 3.97 6.60 12.14
N GLY A 181 3.65 7.29 11.03
CA GLY A 181 4.53 7.49 9.88
C GLY A 181 4.18 6.66 8.64
N LYS A 182 2.92 6.24 8.45
CA LYS A 182 2.48 5.43 7.30
C LYS A 182 2.80 6.09 5.96
N SER A 183 2.39 7.34 5.79
CA SER A 183 2.57 8.09 4.54
C SER A 183 4.04 8.38 4.26
N CYS A 184 4.83 8.60 5.32
CA CYS A 184 6.30 8.69 5.23
C CYS A 184 6.91 7.36 4.76
N ALA A 185 6.46 6.22 5.31
CA ALA A 185 6.94 4.90 4.91
C ALA A 185 6.62 4.61 3.43
N ILE A 186 5.41 4.92 2.98
CA ILE A 186 5.00 4.79 1.57
C ILE A 186 5.89 5.66 0.68
N THR A 187 6.02 6.94 1.00
CA THR A 187 6.82 7.90 0.23
C THR A 187 8.28 7.46 0.15
N LEU A 188 8.87 7.03 1.27
CA LEU A 188 10.24 6.52 1.32
C LEU A 188 10.42 5.29 0.43
N MET A 189 9.55 4.29 0.58
CA MET A 189 9.63 3.05 -0.18
C MET A 189 9.49 3.32 -1.68
N LEU A 190 8.47 4.08 -2.08
CA LEU A 190 8.26 4.44 -3.49
C LEU A 190 9.42 5.25 -4.06
N SER A 191 9.94 6.25 -3.32
CA SER A 191 11.09 7.05 -3.74
C SER A 191 12.33 6.17 -3.94
N ALA A 192 12.61 5.26 -3.00
CA ALA A 192 13.74 4.33 -3.11
C ALA A 192 13.60 3.36 -4.31
N VAL A 193 12.38 2.91 -4.64
CA VAL A 193 12.11 2.12 -5.85
C VAL A 193 12.37 2.96 -7.10
N LEU A 194 11.72 4.13 -7.20
CA LEU A 194 11.70 4.96 -8.40
C LEU A 194 13.06 5.59 -8.71
N GLN A 195 13.92 5.78 -7.71
CA GLN A 195 15.33 6.14 -7.91
C GLN A 195 16.08 5.13 -8.78
N ARG A 196 15.73 3.84 -8.67
CA ARG A 196 16.35 2.75 -9.43
C ARG A 196 15.55 2.34 -10.66
N TYR A 197 14.22 2.42 -10.58
CA TYR A 197 13.28 1.98 -11.59
C TYR A 197 12.43 3.16 -12.06
N ARG A 198 13.04 4.03 -12.88
CA ARG A 198 12.44 5.29 -13.34
C ARG A 198 11.20 5.13 -14.23
N ASN A 199 11.01 3.94 -14.82
CA ASN A 199 9.86 3.63 -15.66
C ASN A 199 8.73 2.93 -14.88
N GLY A 200 8.63 3.17 -13.57
CA GLY A 200 7.51 2.67 -12.77
C GLY A 200 6.21 3.43 -13.08
N HIS A 201 5.07 2.79 -12.82
CA HIS A 201 3.74 3.39 -12.97
C HIS A 201 3.02 3.31 -11.62
N VAL A 202 2.91 4.44 -10.92
CA VAL A 202 2.34 4.50 -9.57
C VAL A 202 1.14 5.43 -9.57
N VAL A 203 0.03 5.00 -8.99
CA VAL A 203 -1.16 5.83 -8.73
C VAL A 203 -1.40 5.86 -7.23
N ILE A 204 -1.43 7.06 -6.64
CA ILE A 204 -1.72 7.27 -5.22
C ILE A 204 -3.09 7.92 -5.10
N LEU A 205 -3.99 7.28 -4.36
CA LEU A 205 -5.28 7.84 -3.96
C LEU A 205 -5.12 8.48 -2.59
N ASP A 206 -5.17 9.82 -2.55
CA ASP A 206 -4.79 10.64 -1.39
C ASP A 206 -6.03 11.31 -0.76
N PRO A 207 -6.67 10.70 0.26
CA PRO A 207 -7.84 11.24 0.94
C PRO A 207 -7.57 12.51 1.75
N HIS A 208 -6.30 12.85 1.97
CA HIS A 208 -5.87 13.88 2.91
C HIS A 208 -5.03 14.98 2.25
N ASN A 209 -4.71 14.85 0.96
CA ASN A 209 -3.87 15.77 0.18
C ASN A 209 -2.49 15.97 0.83
N GLU A 210 -1.89 14.89 1.32
CA GLU A 210 -0.59 14.89 2.01
C GLU A 210 0.60 14.74 1.04
N TYR A 211 0.39 14.24 -0.18
CA TYR A 211 1.47 13.76 -1.06
C TYR A 211 1.93 14.72 -2.16
N SER A 212 1.24 15.82 -2.42
CA SER A 212 1.44 16.64 -3.63
C SER A 212 2.87 17.16 -3.85
N HIS A 213 3.63 17.43 -2.78
CA HIS A 213 5.02 17.87 -2.85
C HIS A 213 6.05 16.74 -2.65
N CYS A 214 5.63 15.54 -2.25
CA CYS A 214 6.52 14.46 -1.81
C CYS A 214 7.51 13.95 -2.87
N PHE A 215 7.15 14.05 -4.15
CA PHE A 215 7.91 13.48 -5.27
C PHE A 215 8.47 14.53 -6.24
N GLY A 216 8.28 15.83 -5.96
CA GLY A 216 8.78 16.90 -6.83
C GLY A 216 8.33 16.73 -8.29
N GLN A 217 9.29 16.71 -9.22
CA GLN A 217 9.04 16.55 -10.66
C GLN A 217 8.68 15.11 -11.05
N ASP A 218 8.89 14.12 -10.16
CA ASP A 218 8.58 12.72 -10.44
C ASP A 218 7.06 12.43 -10.31
N ALA A 219 6.23 13.42 -9.94
CA ALA A 219 4.78 13.26 -9.82
C ALA A 219 3.96 14.28 -10.61
N VAL A 220 2.77 13.84 -11.04
CA VAL A 220 1.68 14.70 -11.52
C VAL A 220 0.53 14.60 -10.53
N VAL A 221 0.05 15.77 -10.09
CA VAL A 221 -1.05 15.88 -9.11
C VAL A 221 -2.34 16.19 -9.85
N PHE A 222 -3.38 15.41 -9.56
CA PHE A 222 -4.73 15.56 -10.05
C PHE A 222 -5.64 15.98 -8.90
N ASP A 223 -6.09 17.23 -8.93
CA ASP A 223 -7.10 17.80 -8.05
C ASP A 223 -8.46 17.88 -8.78
N THR A 224 -9.46 18.50 -8.14
CA THR A 224 -10.79 18.68 -8.73
C THR A 224 -10.85 19.61 -9.95
N SER A 225 -9.77 20.34 -10.23
CA SER A 225 -9.68 21.27 -11.35
C SER A 225 -8.90 20.71 -12.54
N SER A 226 -8.02 19.74 -12.30
CA SER A 226 -7.10 19.16 -13.28
C SER A 226 -7.49 17.72 -13.66
N LEU A 227 -8.11 16.96 -12.76
CA LEU A 227 -8.68 15.66 -13.10
C LEU A 227 -9.85 15.88 -14.06
N THR A 228 -9.86 15.18 -15.20
CA THR A 228 -11.04 15.12 -16.07
C THR A 228 -11.46 13.66 -16.15
N LEU A 229 -12.50 13.27 -15.41
CA LEU A 229 -13.02 11.91 -15.39
C LEU A 229 -14.40 11.89 -16.07
N PRO A 230 -14.50 11.61 -17.38
CA PRO A 230 -15.78 11.67 -18.05
C PRO A 230 -16.79 10.66 -17.48
N PHE A 231 -18.01 11.12 -17.19
CA PHE A 231 -19.05 10.28 -16.60
C PHE A 231 -19.41 9.03 -17.44
N TRP A 232 -19.12 9.03 -18.74
CA TRP A 232 -19.40 7.90 -19.62
C TRP A 232 -18.40 6.75 -19.47
N MET A 233 -17.28 6.96 -18.76
CA MET A 233 -16.34 5.91 -18.34
C MET A 233 -16.78 5.18 -17.07
N LEU A 234 -17.81 5.68 -16.39
CA LEU A 234 -18.39 5.05 -15.21
C LEU A 234 -19.21 3.82 -15.64
N THR A 235 -19.17 2.78 -14.81
CA THR A 235 -20.18 1.72 -14.84
C THR A 235 -21.52 2.28 -14.38
N PHE A 236 -22.59 1.56 -14.68
CA PHE A 236 -23.93 1.91 -14.27
C PHE A 236 -24.07 1.97 -12.75
N GLU A 237 -23.45 1.04 -12.02
CA GLU A 237 -23.46 1.07 -10.55
C GLU A 237 -22.74 2.32 -10.01
N GLU A 238 -21.60 2.72 -10.59
CA GLU A 238 -20.85 3.93 -10.24
C GLU A 238 -21.64 5.20 -10.55
N LEU A 239 -22.28 5.27 -11.72
CA LEU A 239 -23.13 6.40 -12.10
C LEU A 239 -24.34 6.52 -11.16
N VAL A 240 -25.00 5.40 -10.85
CA VAL A 240 -26.16 5.40 -9.94
C VAL A 240 -25.75 5.86 -8.54
N GLU A 241 -24.57 5.49 -8.05
CA GLU A 241 -24.08 5.96 -6.74
C GLU A 241 -23.91 7.47 -6.69
N ILE A 242 -23.38 8.07 -7.76
CA ILE A 242 -23.28 9.53 -7.88
C ILE A 242 -24.65 10.19 -7.90
N LEU A 243 -25.59 9.63 -8.68
CA LEU A 243 -26.92 10.22 -8.87
C LEU A 243 -27.85 10.01 -7.66
N TYR A 244 -27.69 8.89 -6.95
CA TYR A 244 -28.57 8.47 -5.85
C TYR A 244 -27.78 7.89 -4.65
N PRO A 245 -26.98 8.72 -3.96
CA PRO A 245 -26.34 8.34 -2.69
C PRO A 245 -27.31 7.70 -1.69
N GLY A 246 -26.96 6.56 -1.11
CA GLY A 246 -27.73 5.94 -0.02
C GLY A 246 -29.14 5.42 -0.39
N ARG A 247 -29.45 5.30 -1.69
CA ARG A 247 -30.63 4.67 -2.33
C ARG A 247 -31.89 4.46 -1.46
N VAL A 248 -32.80 5.44 -1.48
CA VAL A 248 -34.18 5.29 -0.99
C VAL A 248 -35.16 5.70 -2.09
N ASN A 249 -36.15 4.85 -2.39
CA ASN A 249 -37.27 5.13 -3.30
C ASN A 249 -36.89 5.64 -4.71
N CYS A 250 -35.89 5.05 -5.37
CA CYS A 250 -35.40 5.45 -6.70
C CYS A 250 -35.34 4.32 -7.75
N ALA A 251 -36.03 3.19 -7.51
CA ALA A 251 -35.96 2.02 -8.40
C ALA A 251 -36.47 2.32 -9.81
N GLU A 252 -37.60 3.03 -9.94
CA GLU A 252 -38.18 3.40 -11.23
C GLU A 252 -37.24 4.31 -12.03
N GLU A 253 -36.58 5.29 -11.39
CA GLU A 253 -35.61 6.15 -12.03
C GLU A 253 -34.37 5.40 -12.53
N ILE A 254 -33.90 4.41 -11.75
CA ILE A 254 -32.77 3.56 -12.12
C ILE A 254 -33.14 2.70 -13.34
N GLU A 255 -34.34 2.09 -13.36
CA GLU A 255 -34.82 1.33 -14.52
C GLU A 255 -34.91 2.20 -15.77
N ILE A 256 -35.49 3.40 -15.66
CA ILE A 256 -35.53 4.37 -16.76
C ILE A 256 -34.12 4.69 -17.24
N LEU A 257 -33.18 4.95 -16.32
CA LEU A 257 -31.80 5.31 -16.68
C LEU A 257 -31.09 4.17 -17.42
N ALA A 258 -31.28 2.92 -16.99
CA ALA A 258 -30.74 1.74 -17.63
C ALA A 258 -31.22 1.58 -19.09
N ASP A 259 -32.47 1.95 -19.37
CA ASP A 259 -33.07 1.88 -20.71
C ASP A 259 -32.62 3.01 -21.64
N ILE A 260 -32.46 4.24 -21.12
CA ILE A 260 -32.14 5.42 -21.95
C ILE A 260 -30.64 5.58 -22.26
N ILE A 261 -29.74 5.11 -21.38
CA ILE A 261 -28.29 5.27 -21.60
C ILE A 261 -27.80 4.57 -22.88
N PRO A 262 -28.14 3.30 -23.15
CA PRO A 262 -27.75 2.64 -24.39
C PRO A 262 -28.29 3.36 -25.64
N GLN A 263 -29.48 3.96 -25.55
CA GLN A 263 -30.07 4.75 -26.63
C GLN A 263 -29.27 6.03 -26.88
N ALA A 264 -28.90 6.76 -25.82
CA ALA A 264 -28.05 7.96 -25.93
C ALA A 264 -26.68 7.64 -26.53
N LYS A 265 -26.04 6.54 -26.11
CA LYS A 265 -24.77 6.06 -26.69
C LYS A 265 -24.90 5.82 -28.20
N ARG A 266 -25.97 5.15 -28.65
CA ARG A 266 -26.24 4.93 -30.08
C ARG A 266 -26.48 6.23 -30.85
N MET A 267 -27.17 7.20 -30.24
CA MET A 267 -27.40 8.52 -30.85
C MET A 267 -26.08 9.27 -31.07
N ASN A 268 -25.18 9.27 -30.09
CA ASN A 268 -23.90 9.96 -30.19
C ASN A 268 -22.99 9.34 -31.28
N ILE A 269 -22.93 8.00 -31.39
CA ILE A 269 -22.21 7.31 -32.48
C ILE A 269 -22.79 7.70 -33.84
N GLY A 270 -24.12 7.68 -33.98
CA GLY A 270 -24.81 8.03 -35.23
C GLY A 270 -24.59 9.48 -35.65
N ALA A 271 -24.39 10.39 -34.70
CA ALA A 271 -24.09 11.80 -34.95
C ALA A 271 -22.62 12.08 -35.28
N ALA A 272 -21.69 11.29 -34.73
CA ALA A 272 -20.24 11.44 -34.94
C ALA A 272 -19.72 10.75 -36.21
N ALA A 273 -20.46 9.79 -36.77
CA ALA A 273 -20.03 8.99 -37.91
C ALA A 273 -20.40 9.62 -39.26
N SER A 274 -19.42 10.25 -39.92
CA SER A 274 -19.48 10.61 -41.34
C SER A 274 -18.83 9.53 -42.23
N GLY A 275 -19.57 8.98 -43.20
CA GLY A 275 -19.02 8.11 -44.27
C GLY A 275 -18.98 6.61 -43.99
N ALA A 276 -18.11 5.88 -44.70
CA ALA A 276 -18.06 4.40 -44.78
C ALA A 276 -17.87 3.65 -43.43
N LYS A 277 -17.52 4.35 -42.34
CA LYS A 277 -17.45 3.84 -40.96
C LYS A 277 -18.84 3.41 -40.41
N LEU A 278 -19.92 3.96 -40.97
CA LEU A 278 -21.31 3.71 -40.56
C LEU A 278 -21.77 2.24 -40.68
N MET A 279 -21.17 1.44 -41.57
CA MET A 279 -21.60 0.05 -41.82
C MET A 279 -20.92 -0.99 -40.91
N ALA A 280 -19.70 -0.70 -40.42
CA ALA A 280 -19.03 -1.52 -39.40
C ALA A 280 -19.65 -1.26 -38.02
N ASP A 281 -19.81 0.00 -37.63
CA ASP A 281 -20.37 0.40 -36.32
C ASP A 281 -21.86 0.01 -36.15
N ARG A 282 -22.64 -0.11 -37.23
CA ARG A 282 -24.06 -0.53 -37.15
C ARG A 282 -24.25 -1.99 -36.76
N ARG A 283 -23.28 -2.88 -37.05
CA ARG A 283 -23.35 -4.29 -36.60
C ARG A 283 -23.01 -4.41 -35.11
N ASP A 284 -22.15 -3.54 -34.60
CA ASP A 284 -21.75 -3.47 -33.17
C ASP A 284 -22.70 -2.61 -32.30
N ALA A 285 -23.54 -1.76 -32.90
CA ALA A 285 -24.50 -0.94 -32.16
C ALA A 285 -25.58 -1.76 -31.40
N ALA A 286 -25.85 -3.00 -31.84
CA ALA A 286 -26.77 -3.92 -31.19
C ALA A 286 -26.22 -4.47 -29.86
N THR A 287 -24.89 -4.49 -29.68
CA THR A 287 -24.22 -4.99 -28.47
C THR A 287 -23.91 -3.92 -27.43
N ILE A 288 -24.25 -2.65 -27.69
CA ILE A 288 -24.02 -1.54 -26.74
C ILE A 288 -24.93 -1.73 -25.52
N THR A 289 -24.29 -1.85 -24.36
CA THR A 289 -24.91 -1.95 -23.05
C THR A 289 -24.76 -0.64 -22.27
N VAL A 290 -25.37 -0.60 -21.09
CA VAL A 290 -25.24 0.54 -20.17
C VAL A 290 -23.79 0.75 -19.71
N ASP A 291 -22.97 -0.31 -19.63
CA ASP A 291 -21.58 -0.27 -19.17
C ASP A 291 -20.54 -0.15 -20.30
N THR A 292 -20.96 -0.15 -21.57
CA THR A 292 -19.99 0.00 -22.68
C THR A 292 -19.36 1.40 -22.63
N PRO A 293 -18.03 1.56 -22.50
CA PRO A 293 -17.38 2.86 -22.21
C PRO A 293 -17.27 3.73 -23.47
N ILE A 294 -18.42 4.10 -24.04
CA ILE A 294 -18.53 4.94 -25.23
C ILE A 294 -19.12 6.30 -24.81
N PRO A 295 -18.60 7.41 -25.32
CA PRO A 295 -19.12 8.73 -25.00
C PRO A 295 -20.60 8.91 -25.36
N TYR A 296 -21.33 9.60 -24.49
CA TYR A 296 -22.70 10.08 -24.71
C TYR A 296 -22.92 11.38 -23.92
N ARG A 297 -23.94 12.16 -24.24
CA ARG A 297 -24.16 13.47 -23.61
C ARG A 297 -25.33 13.45 -22.63
N ILE A 298 -25.22 14.20 -21.53
CA ILE A 298 -26.35 14.41 -20.60
C ILE A 298 -27.53 15.09 -21.33
N SER A 299 -27.25 15.99 -22.28
CA SER A 299 -28.30 16.63 -23.10
C SER A 299 -29.10 15.62 -23.94
N GLU A 300 -28.49 14.53 -24.39
CA GLU A 300 -29.18 13.46 -25.12
C GLU A 300 -30.10 12.67 -24.18
N LEU A 301 -29.64 12.38 -22.95
CA LEU A 301 -30.48 11.78 -21.92
C LEU A 301 -31.70 12.66 -21.61
N LEU A 302 -31.48 13.97 -21.43
CA LEU A 302 -32.56 14.93 -21.18
C LEU A 302 -33.56 14.98 -22.34
N THR A 303 -33.07 14.96 -23.59
CA THR A 303 -33.92 14.94 -24.79
C THR A 303 -34.78 13.67 -24.85
N LEU A 304 -34.20 12.50 -24.52
CA LEU A 304 -34.94 11.24 -24.45
C LEU A 304 -36.00 11.26 -23.34
N ILE A 305 -35.67 11.80 -22.17
CA ILE A 305 -36.61 11.96 -21.06
C ILE A 305 -37.77 12.89 -21.45
N ASP A 306 -37.48 14.04 -22.05
CA ASP A 306 -38.50 15.01 -22.46
C ASP A 306 -39.39 14.47 -23.58
N LYS A 307 -38.84 13.71 -24.53
CA LYS A 307 -39.63 13.02 -25.56
C LYS A 307 -40.64 12.05 -24.94
N THR A 308 -40.22 11.28 -23.94
CA THR A 308 -41.11 10.33 -23.25
C THR A 308 -42.16 11.05 -22.40
N LEU A 309 -41.80 12.16 -21.74
CA LEU A 309 -42.74 13.00 -20.99
C LEU A 309 -43.80 13.67 -21.88
N GLY A 310 -43.46 13.99 -23.13
CA GLY A 310 -44.38 14.57 -24.11
C GLY A 310 -45.28 13.55 -24.82
N SER A 311 -45.01 12.24 -24.68
CA SER A 311 -45.85 11.20 -25.28
C SER A 311 -47.17 11.04 -24.53
N LEU A 312 -48.29 11.25 -25.23
CA LEU A 312 -49.65 11.17 -24.68
C LEU A 312 -50.02 9.77 -24.15
N GLU A 313 -49.31 8.72 -24.58
CA GLU A 313 -49.57 7.33 -24.17
C GLU A 313 -49.11 7.01 -22.73
N ASN A 314 -48.17 7.79 -22.17
CA ASN A 314 -47.48 7.48 -20.91
C ASN A 314 -47.96 8.32 -19.70
N ALA A 315 -49.16 8.89 -19.75
CA ALA A 315 -49.66 9.87 -18.78
C ALA A 315 -49.67 9.41 -17.29
N ARG A 316 -49.61 8.09 -17.02
CA ARG A 316 -49.78 7.54 -15.67
C ARG A 316 -48.50 7.45 -14.82
N ALA A 317 -47.30 7.68 -15.37
CA ALA A 317 -46.04 7.55 -14.62
C ALA A 317 -45.01 8.66 -14.94
N THR A 318 -45.42 9.93 -15.01
CA THR A 318 -44.51 11.06 -15.32
C THR A 318 -43.62 11.48 -14.15
N GLY A 319 -43.94 11.07 -12.92
CA GLY A 319 -43.22 11.44 -11.69
C GLY A 319 -41.73 11.06 -11.70
N PRO A 320 -41.37 9.79 -11.94
CA PRO A 320 -39.98 9.33 -11.98
C PRO A 320 -39.13 10.07 -13.02
N TYR A 321 -39.66 10.23 -14.24
CA TYR A 321 -39.00 10.99 -15.31
C TYR A 321 -38.70 12.44 -14.90
N LYS A 322 -39.65 13.13 -14.24
CA LYS A 322 -39.43 14.50 -13.73
C LYS A 322 -38.34 14.55 -12.66
N ARG A 323 -38.34 13.59 -11.73
CA ARG A 323 -37.31 13.50 -10.67
C ARG A 323 -35.93 13.19 -11.23
N LEU A 324 -35.82 12.24 -12.16
CA LEU A 324 -34.59 11.93 -12.87
C LEU A 324 -34.07 13.14 -13.66
N ARG A 325 -34.94 13.84 -14.40
CA ARG A 325 -34.58 15.07 -15.13
C ARG A 325 -34.00 16.13 -14.20
N ALA A 326 -34.66 16.39 -13.07
CA ALA A 326 -34.21 17.35 -12.07
C ALA A 326 -32.85 16.95 -11.47
N ARG A 327 -32.63 15.65 -11.21
CA ARG A 327 -31.37 15.13 -10.68
C ARG A 327 -30.21 15.31 -11.66
N LEU A 328 -30.39 14.90 -12.92
CA LEU A 328 -29.37 15.03 -13.97
C LEU A 328 -28.98 16.49 -14.19
N HIS A 329 -29.97 17.39 -14.21
CA HIS A 329 -29.72 18.83 -14.32
C HIS A 329 -29.01 19.39 -13.09
N GLY A 330 -29.40 18.98 -11.88
CA GLY A 330 -28.78 19.44 -10.63
C GLY A 330 -27.30 19.06 -10.54
N ILE A 331 -26.96 17.81 -10.85
CA ILE A 331 -25.58 17.32 -10.82
C ILE A 331 -24.71 18.00 -11.89
N GLY A 332 -25.25 18.24 -13.09
CA GLY A 332 -24.52 18.95 -14.13
C GLY A 332 -24.18 20.41 -13.77
N GLN A 333 -24.88 21.02 -12.80
CA GLN A 333 -24.63 22.39 -12.34
C GLN A 333 -23.82 22.46 -11.05
N ASP A 334 -23.60 21.34 -10.37
CA ASP A 334 -22.86 21.31 -9.11
C ASP A 334 -21.36 21.33 -9.37
N ALA A 335 -20.69 22.39 -8.95
CA ALA A 335 -19.25 22.61 -9.15
C ALA A 335 -18.39 21.45 -8.64
N ARG A 336 -18.82 20.75 -7.58
CA ARG A 336 -18.09 19.61 -7.00
C ARG A 336 -18.02 18.41 -7.95
N TYR A 337 -18.95 18.31 -8.90
CA TYR A 337 -18.99 17.28 -9.92
C TYR A 337 -18.53 17.80 -11.29
N GLY A 338 -18.04 19.04 -11.36
CA GLY A 338 -17.62 19.70 -12.61
C GLY A 338 -16.54 18.92 -13.36
N PHE A 339 -15.63 18.25 -12.64
CA PHE A 339 -14.60 17.40 -13.24
C PHE A 339 -15.14 16.16 -13.96
N MET A 340 -16.38 15.74 -13.68
CA MET A 340 -17.06 14.65 -14.38
C MET A 340 -18.11 15.11 -15.39
N PHE A 341 -18.89 16.14 -15.05
CA PHE A 341 -20.08 16.57 -15.83
C PHE A 341 -19.96 17.99 -16.41
N GLY A 342 -18.88 18.73 -16.13
CA GLY A 342 -18.74 20.14 -16.50
C GLY A 342 -18.31 20.40 -17.94
N SER A 343 -17.88 19.38 -18.68
CA SER A 343 -17.48 19.53 -20.08
C SER A 343 -18.70 19.67 -21.00
N LEU A 344 -18.81 20.83 -21.67
CA LEU A 344 -19.86 21.12 -22.66
C LEU A 344 -19.73 20.25 -23.92
N THR A 345 -18.50 19.85 -24.25
CA THR A 345 -18.20 18.97 -25.38
C THR A 345 -17.79 17.60 -24.87
N VAL A 346 -18.48 16.56 -25.34
CA VAL A 346 -18.13 15.17 -25.07
C VAL A 346 -17.33 14.64 -26.25
N GLN A 347 -16.07 14.26 -25.99
CA GLN A 347 -15.16 13.60 -26.91
C GLN A 347 -14.72 12.26 -26.30
N ASP A 348 -14.21 11.36 -27.13
CA ASP A 348 -13.56 10.14 -26.66
C ASP A 348 -12.14 10.48 -26.22
N THR A 349 -11.95 10.62 -24.90
CA THR A 349 -10.67 10.97 -24.28
C THR A 349 -10.11 9.83 -23.44
N MET A 350 -10.58 8.60 -23.64
CA MET A 350 -10.21 7.46 -22.79
C MET A 350 -8.71 7.17 -22.89
N SER A 351 -8.14 7.27 -24.09
CA SER A 351 -6.71 7.01 -24.32
C SER A 351 -5.83 8.05 -23.63
N GLU A 352 -6.15 9.34 -23.76
CA GLU A 352 -5.41 10.41 -23.07
C GLU A 352 -5.55 10.28 -21.55
N PHE A 353 -6.75 9.98 -21.06
CA PHE A 353 -7.00 9.81 -19.63
C PHE A 353 -6.17 8.65 -19.04
N LEU A 354 -6.18 7.47 -19.68
CA LEU A 354 -5.41 6.32 -19.21
C LEU A 354 -3.89 6.57 -19.31
N SER A 355 -3.45 7.24 -20.38
CA SER A 355 -2.05 7.65 -20.56
C SER A 355 -1.58 8.58 -19.44
N GLN A 356 -2.37 9.59 -19.08
CA GLN A 356 -2.07 10.52 -18.00
C GLN A 356 -2.17 9.85 -16.63
N LEU A 357 -3.22 9.05 -16.39
CA LEU A 357 -3.46 8.38 -15.12
C LEU A 357 -2.36 7.37 -14.79
N PHE A 358 -1.98 6.52 -15.75
CA PHE A 358 -0.97 5.48 -15.53
C PHE A 358 0.45 5.90 -15.93
N ARG A 359 0.64 7.14 -16.40
CA ARG A 359 1.94 7.68 -16.81
C ARG A 359 2.58 6.80 -17.90
N ILE A 360 1.85 6.62 -19.00
CA ILE A 360 2.30 5.82 -20.15
C ILE A 360 2.25 6.69 -21.41
N PRO A 361 3.39 7.17 -21.93
CA PRO A 361 4.76 7.03 -21.39
C PRO A 361 4.99 7.80 -20.08
N VAL A 362 6.06 7.46 -19.35
CA VAL A 362 6.35 8.05 -18.03
C VAL A 362 6.74 9.53 -18.11
N GLU A 363 7.50 9.90 -19.14
CA GLU A 363 7.97 11.27 -19.41
C GLU A 363 8.64 11.96 -18.21
N GLY A 364 9.36 11.17 -17.40
CA GLY A 364 10.06 11.67 -16.21
C GLY A 364 9.20 11.74 -14.93
N SER A 365 7.88 11.58 -15.02
CA SER A 365 6.99 11.60 -13.85
C SER A 365 6.27 10.26 -13.68
N PRO A 366 6.85 9.29 -12.96
CA PRO A 366 6.26 7.96 -12.78
C PRO A 366 5.05 7.88 -11.84
N VAL A 367 4.75 8.96 -11.09
CA VAL A 367 3.71 8.97 -10.06
C VAL A 367 2.53 9.86 -10.47
N SER A 368 1.33 9.32 -10.36
CA SER A 368 0.07 10.08 -10.40
C SER A 368 -0.50 10.15 -9.00
N ILE A 369 -0.80 11.35 -8.52
CA ILE A 369 -1.42 11.57 -7.20
C ILE A 369 -2.82 12.12 -7.43
N ILE A 370 -3.84 11.43 -6.96
CA ILE A 370 -5.22 11.89 -7.02
C ILE A 370 -5.61 12.40 -5.64
N GLU A 371 -5.76 13.71 -5.53
CA GLU A 371 -6.24 14.38 -4.33
C GLU A 371 -7.75 14.19 -4.19
N LEU A 372 -8.16 13.49 -3.14
CA LEU A 372 -9.56 13.25 -2.79
C LEU A 372 -10.03 14.13 -1.62
N GLY A 373 -9.11 14.89 -1.01
CA GLY A 373 -9.40 15.81 0.08
C GLY A 373 -10.41 16.87 -0.35
N GLY A 374 -11.43 17.09 0.48
CA GLY A 374 -12.51 18.05 0.22
C GLY A 374 -13.64 17.54 -0.68
N LEU A 375 -13.51 16.34 -1.27
CA LEU A 375 -14.60 15.71 -2.02
C LEU A 375 -15.66 15.10 -1.07
N PRO A 376 -16.94 15.05 -1.49
CA PRO A 376 -17.93 14.20 -0.84
C PRO A 376 -17.48 12.74 -0.81
N VAL A 377 -17.82 12.03 0.26
CA VAL A 377 -17.36 10.64 0.49
C VAL A 377 -17.79 9.72 -0.65
N GLU A 378 -19.00 9.91 -1.17
CA GLU A 378 -19.58 9.11 -2.25
C GLU A 378 -18.82 9.33 -3.57
N VAL A 379 -18.40 10.57 -3.82
CA VAL A 379 -17.58 10.91 -5.00
C VAL A 379 -16.20 10.28 -4.88
N ALA A 380 -15.55 10.41 -3.72
CA ALA A 380 -14.25 9.80 -3.48
C ALA A 380 -14.32 8.27 -3.64
N GLN A 381 -15.38 7.62 -3.14
CA GLN A 381 -15.59 6.18 -3.32
C GLN A 381 -15.71 5.79 -4.80
N VAL A 382 -16.43 6.57 -5.60
CA VAL A 382 -16.56 6.30 -7.04
C VAL A 382 -15.25 6.50 -7.78
N ILE A 383 -14.47 7.55 -7.47
CA ILE A 383 -13.13 7.72 -8.08
C ILE A 383 -12.24 6.52 -7.77
N VAL A 384 -12.20 6.07 -6.50
CA VAL A 384 -11.42 4.88 -6.11
C VAL A 384 -11.88 3.64 -6.86
N SER A 385 -13.21 3.44 -6.99
CA SER A 385 -13.79 2.33 -7.76
C SER A 385 -13.32 2.35 -9.22
N VAL A 386 -13.47 3.50 -9.88
CA VAL A 386 -13.15 3.66 -11.30
C VAL A 386 -11.65 3.45 -11.54
N VAL A 387 -10.79 4.09 -10.74
CA VAL A 387 -9.33 3.95 -10.88
C VAL A 387 -8.89 2.50 -10.65
N ALA A 388 -9.42 1.84 -9.61
CA ALA A 388 -9.11 0.44 -9.34
C ALA A 388 -9.57 -0.48 -10.48
N ARG A 389 -10.81 -0.30 -10.95
CA ARG A 389 -11.36 -1.06 -12.08
C ARG A 389 -10.55 -0.86 -13.35
N LEU A 390 -10.26 0.39 -13.71
CA LEU A 390 -9.49 0.72 -14.91
C LEU A 390 -8.06 0.18 -14.82
N ALA A 391 -7.41 0.22 -13.65
CA ALA A 391 -6.09 -0.36 -13.48
C ALA A 391 -6.11 -1.87 -13.72
N PHE A 392 -7.11 -2.57 -13.16
CA PHE A 392 -7.30 -4.01 -13.38
C PHE A 392 -7.58 -4.34 -14.86
N GLU A 393 -8.53 -3.64 -15.48
CA GLU A 393 -8.90 -3.85 -16.88
C GLU A 393 -7.72 -3.55 -17.81
N PHE A 394 -7.00 -2.46 -17.59
CA PHE A 394 -5.80 -2.12 -18.35
C PHE A 394 -4.74 -3.21 -18.22
N GLY A 395 -4.46 -3.69 -17.00
CA GLY A 395 -3.52 -4.79 -16.78
C GLY A 395 -3.96 -6.08 -17.50
N LEU A 396 -5.25 -6.38 -17.49
CA LEU A 396 -5.82 -7.55 -18.15
C LEU A 396 -5.65 -7.47 -19.68
N TRP A 397 -6.06 -6.36 -20.29
CA TRP A 397 -6.00 -6.14 -21.74
C TRP A 397 -4.58 -5.94 -22.26
N SER A 398 -3.67 -5.42 -21.43
CA SER A 398 -2.24 -5.30 -21.77
C SER A 398 -1.43 -6.56 -21.46
N HIS A 399 -2.05 -7.62 -20.93
CA HIS A 399 -1.36 -8.83 -20.45
C HIS A 399 -0.21 -8.52 -19.46
N GLY A 400 -0.39 -7.50 -18.62
CA GLY A 400 0.59 -7.05 -17.64
C GLY A 400 1.86 -6.41 -18.23
N ALA A 401 1.82 -5.96 -19.49
CA ALA A 401 2.97 -5.37 -20.16
C ALA A 401 3.48 -4.07 -19.49
N ALA A 402 2.60 -3.34 -18.81
CA ALA A 402 2.94 -2.15 -18.02
C ALA A 402 2.38 -2.33 -16.60
N PRO A 403 3.18 -2.84 -15.65
CA PRO A 403 2.72 -3.07 -14.28
C PRO A 403 2.38 -1.77 -13.56
N ILE A 404 1.23 -1.73 -12.89
CA ILE A 404 0.71 -0.57 -12.16
C ILE A 404 0.74 -0.84 -10.66
N ALA A 405 1.21 0.12 -9.88
CA ALA A 405 1.06 0.12 -8.43
C ALA A 405 -0.04 1.10 -8.00
N LEU A 406 -1.12 0.58 -7.44
CA LEU A 406 -2.22 1.35 -6.89
C LEU A 406 -2.08 1.44 -5.38
N VAL A 407 -1.83 2.65 -4.88
CA VAL A 407 -1.73 2.96 -3.45
C VAL A 407 -3.04 3.56 -2.97
N VAL A 408 -3.63 2.94 -1.95
CA VAL A 408 -4.90 3.36 -1.34
C VAL A 408 -4.67 3.69 0.12
N GLU A 409 -4.60 4.99 0.42
CA GLU A 409 -4.59 5.51 1.79
C GLU A 409 -5.99 5.40 2.43
N ASP A 410 -6.05 5.30 3.75
CA ASP A 410 -7.28 5.03 4.53
C ASP A 410 -8.17 3.93 3.91
N ALA A 411 -7.58 2.81 3.47
CA ALA A 411 -8.25 1.76 2.69
C ALA A 411 -9.53 1.19 3.33
N HIS A 412 -9.64 1.23 4.66
CA HIS A 412 -10.84 0.82 5.41
C HIS A 412 -12.09 1.63 5.04
N ARG A 413 -11.95 2.87 4.53
CA ARG A 413 -13.06 3.69 4.02
C ARG A 413 -13.65 3.17 2.71
N TYR A 414 -12.85 2.46 1.92
CA TYR A 414 -13.17 2.06 0.55
C TYR A 414 -13.44 0.56 0.41
N ALA A 415 -12.85 -0.25 1.30
CA ALA A 415 -13.08 -1.68 1.39
C ALA A 415 -13.34 -2.09 2.84
N PRO A 416 -14.49 -1.73 3.41
CA PRO A 416 -14.83 -2.05 4.78
C PRO A 416 -15.04 -3.55 4.99
N ALA A 417 -14.79 -4.04 6.21
CA ALA A 417 -14.97 -5.44 6.59
C ALA A 417 -16.43 -5.93 6.48
N LYS A 418 -17.39 -5.03 6.68
CA LYS A 418 -18.83 -5.33 6.58
C LYS A 418 -19.34 -5.03 5.18
N GLU A 419 -19.96 -6.01 4.54
CA GLU A 419 -20.39 -5.89 3.14
C GLU A 419 -21.50 -4.85 2.91
N ASN A 420 -22.28 -4.52 3.94
CA ASN A 420 -23.36 -3.54 3.89
C ASN A 420 -22.91 -2.10 4.19
N VAL A 421 -21.61 -1.87 4.39
CA VAL A 421 -21.04 -0.55 4.66
C VAL A 421 -20.28 -0.08 3.42
N GLY A 422 -20.42 1.20 3.07
CA GLY A 422 -19.73 1.82 1.93
C GLY A 422 -20.28 1.38 0.56
N PHE A 423 -19.58 1.79 -0.49
CA PHE A 423 -19.95 1.49 -1.87
C PHE A 423 -19.40 0.13 -2.32
N ALA A 424 -20.30 -0.82 -2.57
CA ALA A 424 -19.95 -2.21 -2.88
C ALA A 424 -19.02 -2.39 -4.09
N PRO A 425 -19.17 -1.65 -5.21
CA PRO A 425 -18.24 -1.71 -6.35
C PRO A 425 -16.81 -1.39 -6.01
N THR A 426 -16.56 -0.36 -5.18
CA THR A 426 -15.21 -0.01 -4.73
C THR A 426 -14.56 -1.19 -4.01
N ARG A 427 -15.27 -1.77 -3.04
CA ARG A 427 -14.81 -2.95 -2.31
C ARG A 427 -14.56 -4.12 -3.28
N LYS A 428 -15.51 -4.42 -4.17
CA LYS A 428 -15.38 -5.51 -5.17
C LYS A 428 -14.14 -5.31 -6.05
N ALA A 429 -13.88 -4.10 -6.52
CA ALA A 429 -12.73 -3.78 -7.36
C ALA A 429 -11.41 -4.01 -6.61
N LEU A 430 -11.29 -3.48 -5.38
CA LEU A 430 -10.09 -3.66 -4.56
C LEU A 430 -9.86 -5.13 -4.16
N VAL A 431 -10.90 -5.86 -3.78
CA VAL A 431 -10.82 -7.30 -3.49
C VAL A 431 -10.43 -8.10 -4.74
N ARG A 432 -10.93 -7.73 -5.92
CA ARG A 432 -10.54 -8.37 -7.19
C ARG A 432 -9.06 -8.15 -7.50
N ILE A 433 -8.54 -6.94 -7.31
CA ILE A 433 -7.10 -6.67 -7.44
C ILE A 433 -6.32 -7.51 -6.42
N ALA A 434 -6.76 -7.58 -5.17
CA ALA A 434 -6.07 -8.38 -4.15
C ALA A 434 -6.00 -9.88 -4.48
N LYS A 435 -7.03 -10.44 -5.15
CA LYS A 435 -7.07 -11.86 -5.54
C LYS A 435 -6.35 -12.17 -6.86
N GLU A 436 -6.47 -11.27 -7.84
CA GLU A 436 -6.13 -11.55 -9.24
C GLU A 436 -5.10 -10.56 -9.83
N GLY A 437 -4.84 -9.44 -9.17
CA GLY A 437 -3.97 -8.36 -9.62
C GLY A 437 -2.56 -8.81 -9.99
N ARG A 438 -2.00 -9.77 -9.22
CA ARG A 438 -0.70 -10.39 -9.54
C ARG A 438 -0.61 -10.94 -10.95
N LYS A 439 -1.68 -11.54 -11.49
CA LYS A 439 -1.69 -12.16 -12.83
C LYS A 439 -1.71 -11.12 -13.96
N VAL A 440 -2.27 -9.95 -13.68
CA VAL A 440 -2.48 -8.87 -14.65
C VAL A 440 -1.49 -7.71 -14.47
N GLY A 441 -0.51 -7.84 -13.57
CA GLY A 441 0.51 -6.81 -13.33
C GLY A 441 0.01 -5.63 -12.49
N VAL A 442 -1.03 -5.79 -11.68
CA VAL A 442 -1.56 -4.71 -10.82
C VAL A 442 -1.27 -5.02 -9.35
N SER A 443 -0.46 -4.15 -8.73
CA SER A 443 -0.10 -4.20 -7.32
C SER A 443 -1.02 -3.30 -6.50
N LEU A 444 -1.70 -3.85 -5.50
CA LEU A 444 -2.39 -3.08 -4.48
C LEU A 444 -1.50 -2.82 -3.26
N TRP A 445 -1.37 -1.55 -2.88
CA TRP A 445 -0.76 -1.10 -1.64
C TRP A 445 -1.85 -0.46 -0.78
N VAL A 446 -2.08 -0.98 0.43
CA VAL A 446 -3.09 -0.44 1.34
C VAL A 446 -2.46 0.18 2.57
N ALA A 447 -2.88 1.39 2.91
CA ALA A 447 -2.56 2.01 4.18
C ALA A 447 -3.82 2.09 5.05
N SER A 448 -3.75 1.65 6.31
CA SER A 448 -4.88 1.75 7.22
C SER A 448 -4.46 1.88 8.68
N GLN A 449 -5.25 2.63 9.44
CA GLN A 449 -5.18 2.80 10.89
C GLN A 449 -6.04 1.80 11.65
N ARG A 450 -6.97 1.12 10.95
CA ARG A 450 -7.95 0.20 11.54
C ARG A 450 -7.98 -1.11 10.74
N PRO A 451 -7.04 -2.03 10.99
CA PRO A 451 -7.04 -3.36 10.38
C PRO A 451 -8.37 -4.10 10.55
N THR A 452 -9.05 -3.94 11.70
CA THR A 452 -10.36 -4.56 11.98
C THR A 452 -11.50 -4.05 11.10
N GLU A 453 -11.38 -2.84 10.57
CA GLU A 453 -12.39 -2.22 9.72
C GLU A 453 -12.15 -2.49 8.23
N LEU A 454 -11.00 -3.07 7.85
CA LEU A 454 -10.64 -3.42 6.46
C LEU A 454 -11.13 -4.82 6.09
N ASP A 455 -11.50 -5.04 4.83
CA ASP A 455 -11.84 -6.37 4.31
C ASP A 455 -10.70 -7.38 4.56
N GLY A 456 -11.00 -8.45 5.28
CA GLY A 456 -10.02 -9.47 5.67
C GLY A 456 -9.40 -10.20 4.49
N THR A 457 -10.06 -10.22 3.33
CA THR A 457 -9.48 -10.76 2.09
C THR A 457 -8.34 -9.89 1.62
N ILE A 458 -8.51 -8.56 1.59
CA ILE A 458 -7.44 -7.65 1.17
C ILE A 458 -6.24 -7.80 2.10
N LEU A 459 -6.47 -7.81 3.40
CA LEU A 459 -5.41 -7.93 4.39
C LEU A 459 -4.67 -9.28 4.27
N SER A 460 -5.39 -10.39 4.11
CA SER A 460 -4.79 -11.74 3.97
C SER A 460 -4.08 -11.98 2.62
N GLN A 461 -4.40 -11.22 1.58
CA GLN A 461 -3.69 -11.26 0.30
C GLN A 461 -2.47 -10.32 0.25
N CYS A 462 -2.27 -9.47 1.27
CA CYS A 462 -1.06 -8.67 1.38
C CYS A 462 0.09 -9.51 1.93
N ASN A 463 0.93 -10.07 1.05
CA ASN A 463 2.03 -10.94 1.47
C ASN A 463 3.20 -10.19 2.09
N THR A 464 3.22 -8.85 2.04
CA THR A 464 4.20 -8.03 2.77
C THR A 464 3.46 -7.01 3.63
N ILE A 465 3.75 -7.00 4.94
CA ILE A 465 3.09 -6.11 5.89
C ILE A 465 4.14 -5.36 6.69
N PHE A 466 3.98 -4.03 6.75
CA PHE A 466 4.71 -3.13 7.64
C PHE A 466 3.77 -2.69 8.76
N ALA A 467 3.88 -3.38 9.89
CA ALA A 467 3.06 -3.11 11.08
C ALA A 467 3.76 -2.09 11.97
N MET A 468 3.29 -0.84 11.92
CA MET A 468 3.72 0.25 12.77
C MET A 468 2.95 0.25 14.09
N ARG A 469 3.14 1.28 14.91
CA ARG A 469 2.49 1.38 16.23
C ARG A 469 0.97 1.22 16.14
N LEU A 470 0.44 0.19 16.80
CA LEU A 470 -0.98 -0.08 17.00
C LEU A 470 -1.26 -0.22 18.50
N ALA A 471 -2.11 0.65 19.04
CA ALA A 471 -2.46 0.66 20.46
C ALA A 471 -3.67 -0.22 20.78
N ASN A 472 -4.65 -0.29 19.87
CA ASN A 472 -5.90 -1.02 20.08
C ASN A 472 -5.67 -2.55 20.02
N GLN A 473 -6.19 -3.28 21.00
CA GLN A 473 -6.02 -4.73 21.11
C GLN A 473 -6.70 -5.50 19.95
N ALA A 474 -7.92 -5.12 19.57
CA ALA A 474 -8.64 -5.77 18.48
C ALA A 474 -7.90 -5.61 17.14
N ASP A 475 -7.30 -4.43 16.90
CA ASP A 475 -6.48 -4.17 15.72
C ASP A 475 -5.19 -5.01 15.71
N GLN A 476 -4.58 -5.23 16.88
CA GLN A 476 -3.43 -6.13 17.00
C GLN A 476 -3.81 -7.59 16.77
N GLU A 477 -4.96 -8.04 17.29
CA GLU A 477 -5.46 -9.41 17.09
C GLU A 477 -5.82 -9.69 15.63
N ALA A 478 -6.50 -8.75 14.97
CA ALA A 478 -6.79 -8.85 13.54
C ALA A 478 -5.52 -8.95 12.69
N LEU A 479 -4.48 -8.19 13.05
CA LEU A 479 -3.18 -8.30 12.39
C LEU A 479 -2.50 -9.65 12.66
N ARG A 480 -2.49 -10.14 13.90
CA ARG A 480 -1.94 -11.46 14.24
C ARG A 480 -2.62 -12.58 13.47
N ALA A 481 -3.93 -12.48 13.25
CA ALA A 481 -4.69 -13.45 12.46
C ALA A 481 -4.36 -13.41 10.96
N ALA A 482 -3.80 -12.30 10.45
CA ALA A 482 -3.47 -12.13 9.04
C ALA A 482 -2.00 -12.46 8.69
N VAL A 483 -1.12 -12.57 9.69
CA VAL A 483 0.31 -12.87 9.50
C VAL A 483 0.58 -14.35 9.82
N PRO A 484 1.48 -15.04 9.09
CA PRO A 484 1.89 -16.40 9.45
C PRO A 484 2.47 -16.50 10.87
N ASP A 485 2.23 -17.63 11.54
CA ASP A 485 2.57 -17.87 12.96
C ASP A 485 4.00 -17.49 13.35
N ALA A 486 4.96 -17.71 12.43
CA ALA A 486 6.39 -17.46 12.59
C ALA A 486 6.79 -16.00 12.92
N SER A 487 5.82 -15.08 13.00
CA SER A 487 6.02 -13.64 13.24
C SER A 487 5.15 -13.08 14.38
N THR A 488 4.30 -13.90 15.01
CA THR A 488 3.32 -13.44 16.00
C THR A 488 3.99 -12.92 17.27
N SER A 489 5.13 -13.51 17.64
CA SER A 489 5.93 -13.11 18.81
C SER A 489 6.41 -11.65 18.70
N LEU A 490 6.87 -11.22 17.52
CA LEU A 490 7.29 -9.84 17.26
C LEU A 490 6.16 -8.82 17.36
N LEU A 491 4.93 -9.24 17.02
CA LEU A 491 3.75 -8.40 17.08
C LEU A 491 3.29 -8.09 18.52
N SER A 492 3.89 -8.72 19.54
CA SER A 492 3.69 -8.32 20.95
C SER A 492 4.24 -6.92 21.25
N CYS A 493 5.21 -6.43 20.46
CA CYS A 493 5.86 -5.13 20.67
C CYS A 493 5.17 -3.96 19.95
N LEU A 494 4.07 -4.19 19.21
CA LEU A 494 3.40 -3.13 18.45
C LEU A 494 3.03 -1.88 19.28
N PRO A 495 2.56 -1.98 20.54
CA PRO A 495 2.22 -0.80 21.33
C PRO A 495 3.42 0.07 21.70
N SER A 496 4.62 -0.51 21.77
CA SER A 496 5.85 0.15 22.23
C SER A 496 6.74 0.65 21.09
N LEU A 497 6.31 0.51 19.82
CA LEU A 497 7.05 1.01 18.67
C LEU A 497 7.15 2.54 18.68
N GLY A 498 8.33 3.05 18.33
CA GLY A 498 8.58 4.47 18.13
C GLY A 498 8.03 4.99 16.80
N LEU A 499 8.10 6.31 16.61
CA LEU A 499 7.80 6.95 15.33
C LEU A 499 8.74 6.43 14.23
N GLY A 500 8.18 6.06 13.06
CA GLY A 500 8.97 5.53 11.95
C GLY A 500 9.56 4.13 12.19
N GLU A 501 9.11 3.44 13.23
CA GLU A 501 9.44 2.03 13.46
C GLU A 501 8.29 1.12 12.99
N ALA A 502 8.65 -0.06 12.49
CA ALA A 502 7.70 -1.07 12.07
C ALA A 502 8.23 -2.48 12.35
N ILE A 503 7.31 -3.42 12.57
CA ILE A 503 7.57 -4.84 12.37
C ILE A 503 7.28 -5.15 10.90
N ALA A 504 8.32 -5.50 10.15
CA ALA A 504 8.20 -5.88 8.75
C ALA A 504 8.12 -7.41 8.66
N VAL A 505 7.08 -7.93 7.99
CA VAL A 505 6.82 -9.36 7.85
C VAL A 505 6.41 -9.68 6.40
N GLY A 506 6.60 -10.94 6.01
CA GLY A 506 6.12 -11.44 4.72
C GLY A 506 7.21 -11.70 3.68
N GLU A 507 6.83 -11.86 2.42
CA GLU A 507 7.73 -12.25 1.33
C GLU A 507 8.61 -11.13 0.81
N GLY A 508 8.21 -9.87 0.98
CA GLY A 508 8.99 -8.70 0.60
C GLY A 508 10.23 -8.45 1.46
N VAL A 509 10.31 -9.01 2.67
CA VAL A 509 11.43 -8.80 3.61
C VAL A 509 12.18 -10.10 3.85
N PRO A 510 13.53 -10.15 3.97
CA PRO A 510 14.24 -11.42 4.09
C PRO A 510 13.79 -12.29 5.27
N LEU A 511 13.53 -11.65 6.41
CA LEU A 511 12.93 -12.25 7.62
C LEU A 511 12.00 -11.26 8.33
N PRO A 512 11.08 -11.77 9.16
CA PRO A 512 10.37 -10.97 10.16
C PRO A 512 11.35 -10.18 11.03
N THR A 513 11.27 -8.85 11.04
CA THR A 513 12.19 -8.06 11.86
C THR A 513 11.62 -6.69 12.24
N ARG A 514 12.14 -6.12 13.33
CA ARG A 514 11.84 -4.74 13.73
C ARG A 514 12.77 -3.80 13.00
N ILE A 515 12.22 -2.92 12.18
CA ILE A 515 12.97 -1.94 11.40
C ILE A 515 12.67 -0.52 11.89
N ARG A 516 13.60 0.37 11.59
CA ARG A 516 13.38 1.82 11.60
C ARG A 516 13.60 2.32 10.18
N PHE A 517 12.60 2.99 9.62
CA PHE A 517 12.70 3.59 8.30
C PHE A 517 13.78 4.66 8.27
N ASP A 518 14.45 4.80 7.13
CA ASP A 518 15.34 5.94 6.89
C ASP A 518 14.52 7.24 6.91
N ALA A 519 15.14 8.36 7.30
CA ALA A 519 14.45 9.64 7.35
C ALA A 519 14.29 10.21 5.93
N LEU A 520 13.12 10.76 5.62
CA LEU A 520 12.90 11.53 4.41
C LEU A 520 13.54 12.92 4.52
N PRO A 521 14.06 13.48 3.41
CA PRO A 521 14.41 14.89 3.37
C PRO A 521 13.14 15.74 3.54
N ARG A 522 13.26 16.96 4.07
CA ARG A 522 12.11 17.76 4.53
C ARG A 522 11.09 18.02 3.42
N GLU A 523 11.56 18.26 2.22
CA GLU A 523 10.78 18.48 1.01
C GLU A 523 9.98 17.25 0.54
N ALA A 524 10.36 16.05 0.98
CA ALA A 524 9.67 14.80 0.64
C ALA A 524 8.79 14.27 1.77
N VAL A 525 8.73 14.95 2.93
CA VAL A 525 7.88 14.52 4.05
C VAL A 525 6.43 14.91 3.73
N PRO A 526 5.46 13.97 3.74
CA PRO A 526 4.04 14.30 3.54
C PRO A 526 3.54 15.37 4.51
N ARG A 527 2.62 16.24 4.05
CA ARG A 527 2.12 17.35 4.87
C ARG A 527 1.42 16.78 6.10
N SER A 528 1.79 17.24 7.29
CA SER A 528 0.98 16.92 8.46
C SER A 528 -0.26 17.81 8.45
N LEU A 529 -1.44 17.20 8.38
CA LEU A 529 -2.70 17.92 8.57
C LEU A 529 -2.96 18.34 10.03
N THR A 530 -2.05 18.02 10.95
CA THR A 530 -2.23 18.36 12.36
C THR A 530 -1.95 19.84 12.56
N ALA A 531 -3.01 20.64 12.66
CA ALA A 531 -2.88 22.05 13.00
C ALA A 531 -2.21 22.21 14.37
N SER A 532 -1.17 23.05 14.43
CA SER A 532 -0.55 23.44 15.69
C SER A 532 -1.43 24.46 16.38
N PHE A 533 -2.18 24.02 17.40
CA PHE A 533 -2.99 24.92 18.21
C PHE A 533 -2.13 25.93 18.96
N THR A 534 -0.92 25.55 19.40
CA THR A 534 -0.02 26.47 20.11
C THR A 534 0.49 27.57 19.19
N ASP A 535 0.91 27.23 17.98
CA ASP A 535 1.40 28.24 17.03
C ASP A 535 0.22 29.10 16.56
N GLY A 536 -0.91 28.48 16.21
CA GLY A 536 -2.11 29.16 15.74
C GLY A 536 -2.80 30.04 16.79
N TRP A 537 -2.71 29.70 18.08
CA TRP A 537 -3.26 30.53 19.17
C TRP A 537 -2.25 31.55 19.72
N SER A 538 -0.96 31.41 19.39
CA SER A 538 0.07 32.37 19.80
C SER A 538 0.03 33.68 19.01
N VAL A 539 -0.64 33.68 17.86
CA VAL A 539 -0.75 34.82 16.95
C VAL A 539 -2.23 35.11 16.74
N ASP A 540 -2.66 36.34 17.00
CA ASP A 540 -4.02 36.77 16.65
C ASP A 540 -4.17 36.87 15.13
N VAL A 541 -5.36 36.57 14.61
CA VAL A 541 -5.66 36.69 13.19
C VAL A 541 -6.01 38.15 12.89
N ASP A 542 -4.98 38.98 12.74
CA ASP A 542 -5.12 40.45 12.57
C ASP A 542 -5.69 40.87 11.19
N ASP A 543 -5.93 39.90 10.30
CA ASP A 543 -6.63 40.15 9.04
C ASP A 543 -8.16 40.17 9.25
N LYS A 544 -8.73 41.38 9.30
CA LYS A 544 -10.18 41.61 9.39
C LYS A 544 -10.99 40.97 8.24
N ASN A 545 -10.35 40.70 7.10
CA ASN A 545 -10.99 40.06 5.95
C ASN A 545 -10.79 38.53 5.94
N PHE A 546 -10.09 37.94 6.91
CA PHE A 546 -9.79 36.52 6.94
C PHE A 546 -11.06 35.67 6.87
N ILE A 547 -12.04 35.97 7.72
CA ILE A 547 -13.33 35.29 7.72
C ILE A 547 -14.08 35.52 6.40
N ALA A 548 -14.04 36.75 5.86
CA ALA A 548 -14.71 37.04 4.59
C ALA A 548 -14.13 36.21 3.44
N ARG A 549 -12.79 36.04 3.38
CA ARG A 549 -12.11 35.19 2.40
C ARG A 549 -12.45 33.72 2.56
N ILE A 550 -12.50 33.21 3.81
CA ILE A 550 -12.93 31.82 4.07
C ILE A 550 -14.39 31.62 3.64
N VAL A 551 -15.27 32.56 3.95
CA VAL A 551 -16.68 32.50 3.55
C VAL A 551 -16.81 32.55 2.03
N GLU A 552 -16.00 33.36 1.34
CA GLU A 552 -15.97 33.40 -0.13
C GLU A 552 -15.51 32.06 -0.72
N GLN A 553 -14.44 31.47 -0.18
CA GLN A 553 -13.96 30.13 -0.56
C GLN A 553 -15.02 29.05 -0.31
N TRP A 554 -15.68 29.10 0.85
CA TRP A 554 -16.75 28.16 1.21
C TRP A 554 -17.94 28.31 0.24
N ARG A 555 -18.36 29.54 -0.06
CA ARG A 555 -19.43 29.79 -1.04
C ARG A 555 -19.05 29.37 -2.46
N ALA A 556 -17.79 29.57 -2.83
CA ALA A 556 -17.25 29.12 -4.11
C ALA A 556 -17.01 27.60 -4.16
N GLN A 557 -17.13 26.89 -3.03
CA GLN A 557 -16.81 25.47 -2.88
C GLN A 557 -15.40 25.14 -3.40
N LYS A 558 -14.46 26.05 -3.17
CA LYS A 558 -13.06 25.94 -3.61
C LYS A 558 -12.15 26.04 -2.39
N LEU A 559 -11.53 24.92 -2.01
CA LEU A 559 -10.43 24.96 -1.05
C LEU A 559 -9.22 25.59 -1.75
N LEU A 560 -8.83 26.79 -1.33
CA LEU A 560 -7.51 27.33 -1.66
C LEU A 560 -6.62 26.97 -0.49
N LEU A 561 -5.74 25.98 -0.68
CA LEU A 561 -4.67 25.74 0.27
C LEU A 561 -3.77 26.99 0.26
N PRO A 562 -3.37 27.53 1.42
CA PRO A 562 -2.41 28.63 1.44
C PRO A 562 -1.11 28.18 0.77
N ASP A 563 -0.56 29.02 -0.10
CA ASP A 563 0.84 28.91 -0.49
C ASP A 563 1.67 29.11 0.79
N VAL A 564 2.37 28.06 1.21
CA VAL A 564 3.26 28.08 2.39
C VAL A 564 4.60 28.67 1.99
#